data_AF-A0A819SQV1-F1
#
_entry.id   AF-A0A819SQV1-F1
#
_cell.length_a   1.000
_cell.length_b   1.000
_cell.length_c   1.000
_cell.angle_alpha   90.00
_cell.angle_beta   90.00
_cell.angle_gamma   90.00
#
_symmetry.space_group_name_H-M   'P 1'
#
loop_
_entity.id
_entity.type
_entity.pdbx_description
1 polymer ?
#
loop_
_entity_poly.entity_id
_entity_poly.type
_entity_poly.pdbx_seq_one_letter_code
_entity_poly.pdbx_strand_id
1 'polypeptide(L)'
;MIALVGVLSTALLISVLAQKLVMNRWEKYVNNFVLNVELSKERKLHAANVIKYAFKVWGMKKRNIPKSSIRYFQAQRRLFQSIHSLHQVKQQQGQLVDNCVDQIDLIAAQRHTGTQTCEITEELKMMKLNMLRMERKLVTIN
;
A
#
# COMPACT_ATOMS: atom_id res chain seq x y z
N MET A 1 37.89 21.53 -12.04
CA MET A 1 36.71 21.70 -12.91
C MET A 1 36.16 20.38 -13.45
N ILE A 2 36.98 19.44 -13.94
CA ILE A 2 36.52 18.17 -14.54
C ILE A 2 35.70 17.29 -13.58
N ALA A 3 36.10 17.22 -12.29
CA ALA A 3 35.37 16.45 -11.29
C ALA A 3 33.94 16.95 -11.04
N LEU A 4 33.72 18.27 -11.07
CA LEU A 4 32.40 18.86 -10.87
C LEU A 4 31.46 18.54 -12.04
N VAL A 5 31.96 18.66 -13.28
CA VAL A 5 31.18 18.34 -14.49
C VAL A 5 30.80 16.85 -14.55
N GLY A 6 31.70 15.96 -14.13
CA GLY A 6 31.41 14.52 -14.04
C GLY A 6 30.31 14.19 -13.01
N VAL A 7 30.35 14.82 -11.83
CA VAL A 7 29.31 14.64 -10.79
C VAL A 7 27.97 15.19 -11.26
N LEU A 8 27.95 16.38 -11.88
CA LEU A 8 26.73 17.00 -12.38
C LEU A 8 26.07 16.17 -13.51
N SER A 9 26.87 15.63 -14.43
CA SER A 9 26.38 14.74 -15.49
C SER A 9 25.77 13.45 -14.92
N THR A 10 26.43 12.84 -13.93
CA THR A 10 25.92 11.63 -13.27
C THR A 10 24.64 11.90 -12.49
N ALA A 11 24.57 13.03 -11.77
CA ALA A 11 23.37 13.44 -11.03
C ALA A 11 22.17 13.68 -11.97
N LEU A 12 22.39 14.33 -13.12
CA LEU A 12 21.38 14.52 -14.15
C LEU A 12 20.87 13.17 -14.70
N LEU A 13 21.77 12.24 -14.98
CA LEU A 13 21.43 10.93 -15.52
C LEU A 13 20.62 10.10 -14.51
N ILE A 14 21.04 10.07 -13.24
CA ILE A 14 20.29 9.39 -12.16
C ILE A 14 18.90 10.02 -12.00
N SER A 15 18.79 11.35 -12.05
CA SER A 15 17.51 12.05 -11.95
C SER A 15 16.53 11.65 -13.07
N VAL A 16 17.00 11.62 -14.32
CA VAL A 16 16.17 11.22 -15.47
C VAL A 16 15.80 9.75 -15.40
N LEU A 17 16.73 8.87 -15.01
CA LEU A 17 16.44 7.44 -14.82
C LEU A 17 15.41 7.22 -13.71
N ALA A 18 15.54 7.93 -12.59
CA ALA A 18 14.58 7.85 -11.49
C ALA A 18 13.17 8.22 -11.97
N GLN A 19 13.02 9.29 -12.75
CA GLN A 19 11.71 9.69 -13.30
C GLN A 19 11.10 8.63 -14.22
N LYS A 20 11.92 7.90 -15.00
CA LYS A 20 11.46 6.82 -15.87
C LYS A 20 11.12 5.53 -15.12
N LEU A 21 11.76 5.29 -13.97
CA LEU A 21 11.51 4.13 -13.10
C LEU A 21 10.33 4.35 -12.14
N VAL A 22 9.88 5.59 -11.94
CA VAL A 22 8.66 5.88 -11.19
C VAL A 22 7.47 5.35 -11.98
N MET A 23 6.95 4.23 -11.51
CA MET A 23 5.80 3.57 -12.10
C MET A 23 4.57 4.46 -12.05
N ASN A 24 3.83 4.50 -13.17
CA ASN A 24 2.64 5.33 -13.30
C ASN A 24 1.51 4.84 -12.38
N ARG A 25 0.55 5.71 -12.05
CA ARG A 25 -0.57 5.37 -11.17
C ARG A 25 -1.37 4.16 -11.67
N TRP A 26 -1.58 4.08 -12.99
CA TRP A 26 -2.29 2.99 -13.64
C TRP A 26 -1.52 1.67 -13.58
N GLU A 27 -0.20 1.72 -13.80
CA GLU A 27 0.67 0.56 -13.69
C GLU A 27 0.70 0.04 -12.24
N LYS A 28 0.81 0.93 -11.25
CA LYS A 28 0.71 0.60 -9.82
C LYS A 28 -0.62 -0.06 -9.47
N TYR A 29 -1.73 0.45 -10.01
CA TYR A 29 -3.03 -0.15 -9.81
C TYR A 29 -3.10 -1.58 -10.38
N VAL A 30 -2.62 -1.78 -11.62
CA VAL A 30 -2.58 -3.10 -12.25
C VAL A 30 -1.67 -4.04 -11.46
N ASN A 31 -0.48 -3.59 -11.05
CA ASN A 31 0.45 -4.42 -10.28
C ASN A 31 -0.13 -4.83 -8.91
N ASN A 32 -0.76 -3.91 -8.19
CA ASN A 32 -1.45 -4.23 -6.94
C ASN A 32 -2.62 -5.18 -7.16
N PHE A 33 -3.35 -5.04 -8.26
CA PHE A 33 -4.41 -5.97 -8.62
C PHE A 33 -3.88 -7.39 -8.89
N VAL A 34 -2.83 -7.50 -9.71
CA VAL A 34 -2.18 -8.78 -10.04
C VAL A 34 -1.68 -9.46 -8.76
N LEU A 35 -0.97 -8.71 -7.91
CA LEU A 35 -0.46 -9.21 -6.63
C LEU A 35 -1.58 -9.67 -5.69
N ASN A 36 -2.70 -8.93 -5.62
CA ASN A 36 -3.87 -9.32 -4.83
C ASN A 36 -4.50 -10.64 -5.32
N VAL A 37 -4.59 -10.81 -6.64
CA VAL A 37 -5.12 -12.06 -7.23
C VAL A 37 -4.18 -13.23 -6.93
N GLU A 38 -2.86 -13.02 -7.04
CA GLU A 38 -1.86 -14.04 -6.76
C GLU A 38 -1.86 -14.46 -5.28
N LEU A 39 -1.81 -13.50 -4.35
CA LEU A 39 -1.87 -13.80 -2.91
C LEU A 39 -3.17 -14.49 -2.49
N SER A 40 -4.29 -14.20 -3.16
CA SER A 40 -5.56 -14.89 -2.92
C SER A 40 -5.50 -16.36 -3.36
N LYS A 41 -4.85 -16.66 -4.49
CA LYS A 41 -4.61 -18.03 -4.96
C LYS A 41 -3.69 -18.78 -4.01
N GLU A 42 -2.54 -18.20 -3.66
CA GLU A 42 -1.56 -18.79 -2.75
C GLU A 42 -2.15 -19.07 -1.36
N ARG A 43 -3.00 -18.17 -0.85
CA ARG A 43 -3.71 -18.40 0.42
C ARG A 43 -4.55 -19.67 0.37
N LYS A 44 -5.37 -19.82 -0.67
CA LYS A 44 -6.25 -20.99 -0.83
C LYS A 44 -5.43 -22.26 -0.96
N LEU A 45 -4.33 -22.20 -1.72
CA LEU A 45 -3.39 -23.32 -1.89
C LEU A 45 -2.74 -23.74 -0.56
N HIS A 46 -2.14 -22.80 0.17
CA HIS A 46 -1.51 -23.10 1.45
C HIS A 46 -2.51 -23.54 2.51
N ALA A 47 -3.70 -22.94 2.57
CA ALA A 47 -4.76 -23.38 3.48
C ALA A 47 -5.21 -24.82 3.18
N ALA A 48 -5.40 -25.18 1.90
CA ALA A 48 -5.70 -26.56 1.50
C ALA A 48 -4.56 -27.52 1.89
N ASN A 49 -3.31 -27.11 1.73
CA ASN A 49 -2.15 -27.88 2.16
C ASN A 49 -2.09 -28.07 3.68
N VAL A 50 -2.41 -27.04 4.48
CA VAL A 50 -2.50 -27.15 5.94
C VAL A 50 -3.51 -28.23 6.32
N ILE A 51 -4.72 -28.22 5.76
CA ILE A 51 -5.76 -29.22 6.05
C ILE A 51 -5.28 -30.62 5.63
N LYS A 52 -4.72 -30.75 4.43
CA LYS A 52 -4.18 -32.02 3.91
C LYS A 52 -3.12 -32.62 4.84
N TYR A 53 -2.14 -31.83 5.25
CA TYR A 53 -1.07 -32.31 6.13
C TYR A 53 -1.53 -32.49 7.57
N ALA A 54 -2.46 -31.68 8.07
CA ALA A 54 -3.07 -31.85 9.39
C ALA A 54 -3.83 -33.18 9.48
N PHE A 55 -4.66 -33.49 8.47
CA PHE A 55 -5.36 -34.77 8.39
C PHE A 55 -4.38 -35.95 8.29
N LYS A 56 -3.30 -35.80 7.51
CA LYS A 56 -2.25 -36.82 7.40
C LYS A 56 -1.56 -37.08 8.73
N VAL A 57 -1.19 -36.03 9.48
CA VAL A 57 -0.59 -36.15 10.82
C VAL A 57 -1.57 -36.79 11.81
N TRP A 58 -2.84 -36.38 11.79
CA TRP A 58 -3.88 -36.97 12.62
C TRP A 58 -4.08 -38.47 12.34
N GLY A 59 -4.13 -38.87 11.07
CA GLY A 59 -4.24 -40.27 10.67
C GLY A 59 -3.05 -41.12 11.12
N MET A 60 -1.83 -40.57 11.07
CA MET A 60 -0.63 -41.26 11.60
C MET A 60 -0.67 -41.39 13.13
N LYS A 61 -1.13 -40.35 13.83
CA LYS A 61 -1.34 -40.38 15.29
C LYS A 61 -2.36 -41.44 15.68
N LYS A 62 -3.49 -41.55 14.95
CA LYS A 62 -4.53 -42.56 15.17
C LYS A 62 -4.02 -43.99 14.95
N ARG A 63 -3.06 -44.19 14.05
CA ARG A 63 -2.39 -45.47 13.79
C ARG A 63 -1.23 -45.78 14.74
N ASN A 64 -1.02 -44.99 15.80
CA ASN A 64 0.10 -45.12 16.74
C ASN A 64 1.48 -45.20 16.05
N ILE A 65 1.65 -44.50 14.92
CA ILE A 65 2.97 -44.40 14.27
C ILE A 65 3.88 -43.58 15.20
N PRO A 66 5.07 -44.09 15.55
CA PRO A 66 5.95 -43.39 16.47
C PRO A 66 6.40 -42.06 15.87
N LYS A 67 6.52 -41.04 16.72
CA LYS A 67 6.97 -39.70 16.30
C LYS A 67 8.40 -39.69 15.75
N SER A 68 9.21 -40.69 16.12
CA SER A 68 10.56 -40.94 15.59
C SER A 68 10.55 -41.46 14.16
N SER A 69 9.41 -41.89 13.63
CA SER A 69 9.32 -42.30 12.23
C SER A 69 9.59 -41.13 11.30
N ILE A 70 10.51 -41.33 10.35
CA ILE A 70 10.84 -40.36 9.30
C ILE A 70 9.57 -39.86 8.59
N ARG A 71 8.58 -40.74 8.37
CA ARG A 71 7.31 -40.41 7.72
C ARG A 71 6.46 -39.43 8.54
N TYR A 72 6.45 -39.60 9.86
CA TYR A 72 5.72 -38.71 10.77
C TYR A 72 6.40 -37.34 10.82
N PHE A 73 7.72 -37.30 10.99
CA PHE A 73 8.50 -36.07 11.00
C PHE A 73 8.33 -35.27 9.70
N GLN A 74 8.39 -35.93 8.54
CA GLN A 74 8.19 -35.27 7.25
C GLN A 74 6.77 -34.68 7.10
N ALA A 75 5.74 -35.40 7.53
CA ALA A 75 4.36 -34.89 7.47
C ALA A 75 4.15 -33.70 8.41
N GLN A 76 4.70 -33.76 9.63
CA GLN A 76 4.67 -32.67 10.60
C GLN A 76 5.46 -31.46 10.10
N ARG A 77 6.65 -31.65 9.53
CA ARG A 77 7.44 -30.57 8.94
C ARG A 77 6.68 -29.88 7.81
N ARG A 78 6.07 -30.64 6.89
CA ARG A 78 5.27 -30.08 5.79
C ARG A 78 4.03 -29.33 6.29
N LEU A 79 3.42 -29.80 7.38
CA LEU A 79 2.33 -29.09 8.05
C LEU A 79 2.81 -27.73 8.57
N PHE A 80 3.89 -27.70 9.35
CA PHE A 80 4.43 -26.44 9.88
C PHE A 80 4.90 -25.49 8.78
N GLN A 81 5.52 -26.01 7.72
CA GLN A 81 5.88 -25.20 6.55
C GLN A 81 4.64 -24.57 5.91
N SER A 82 3.55 -25.33 5.75
CA SER A 82 2.31 -24.82 5.17
C SER A 82 1.65 -23.76 6.06
N ILE A 83 1.68 -23.94 7.39
CA ILE A 83 1.19 -22.94 8.35
C ILE A 83 2.03 -21.66 8.27
N HIS A 84 3.35 -21.79 8.21
CA HIS A 84 4.24 -20.65 8.09
C HIS A 84 4.00 -19.89 6.78
N SER A 85 3.91 -20.58 5.64
CA SER A 85 3.61 -19.94 4.36
C SER A 85 2.25 -19.24 4.37
N LEU A 86 1.23 -19.85 5.01
CA LEU A 86 -0.08 -19.22 5.17
C LEU A 86 -0.01 -17.92 5.99
N HIS A 87 0.79 -17.89 7.06
CA HIS A 87 1.01 -16.67 7.85
C HIS A 87 1.76 -15.59 7.07
N GLN A 88 2.77 -15.96 6.28
CA GLN A 88 3.48 -15.01 5.40
C GLN A 88 2.53 -14.39 4.37
N VAL A 89 1.72 -15.21 3.70
CA VAL A 89 0.71 -14.71 2.75
C VAL A 89 -0.33 -13.82 3.43
N LYS A 90 -0.73 -14.11 4.67
CA LYS A 90 -1.61 -13.25 5.46
C LYS A 90 -0.95 -11.90 5.76
N GLN A 91 0.31 -11.90 6.17
CA GLN A 91 1.07 -10.67 6.45
C GLN A 91 1.24 -9.82 5.20
N GLN A 92 1.58 -10.43 4.06
CA GLN A 92 1.68 -9.74 2.77
C GLN A 92 0.35 -9.12 2.34
N GLN A 93 -0.78 -9.78 2.61
CA GLN A 93 -2.07 -9.14 2.36
C GLN A 93 -2.32 -7.95 3.29
N GLY A 94 -1.96 -8.04 4.57
CA GLY A 94 -2.06 -6.90 5.50
C GLY A 94 -1.35 -5.67 4.97
N GLN A 95 -0.10 -5.83 4.51
CA GLN A 95 0.68 -4.75 3.91
C GLN A 95 0.02 -4.12 2.69
N LEU A 96 -0.68 -4.90 1.85
CA LEU A 96 -1.40 -4.34 0.69
C LEU A 96 -2.66 -3.57 1.08
N VAL A 97 -3.32 -3.98 2.17
CA VAL A 97 -4.47 -3.24 2.72
C VAL A 97 -3.99 -1.92 3.32
N ASP A 98 -2.92 -1.94 4.11
CA ASP A 98 -2.34 -0.74 4.72
C ASP A 98 -1.92 0.27 3.64
N ASN A 99 -1.25 -0.20 2.57
CA ASN A 99 -0.90 0.64 1.42
C ASN A 99 -2.13 1.27 0.71
N CYS A 100 -3.29 0.63 0.77
CA CYS A 100 -4.54 1.18 0.22
C CYS A 100 -5.19 2.17 1.18
N VAL A 101 -5.13 1.92 2.48
CA VAL A 101 -5.65 2.81 3.53
C VAL A 101 -4.90 4.15 3.50
N ASP A 102 -3.57 4.11 3.41
CA ASP A 102 -2.74 5.32 3.28
C ASP A 102 -3.13 6.18 2.07
N GLN A 103 -3.49 5.55 0.94
CA GLN A 103 -3.95 6.26 -0.25
C GLN A 103 -5.35 6.88 -0.06
N ILE A 104 -6.24 6.22 0.67
CA ILE A 104 -7.59 6.73 0.96
C ILE A 104 -7.52 7.92 1.93
N ASP A 105 -6.70 7.81 2.97
CA ASP A 105 -6.53 8.87 3.97
C ASP A 105 -5.90 10.12 3.35
N LEU A 106 -4.95 9.95 2.43
CA LEU A 106 -4.39 11.04 1.64
C LEU A 106 -5.48 11.74 0.78
N ILE A 107 -6.36 10.96 0.14
CA ILE A 107 -7.47 11.51 -0.65
C ILE A 107 -8.47 12.24 0.25
N ALA A 108 -8.77 11.71 1.43
CA ALA A 108 -9.67 12.34 2.39
C ALA A 108 -9.09 13.67 2.91
N ALA A 109 -7.81 13.68 3.28
CA ALA A 109 -7.10 14.89 3.69
C ALA A 109 -7.12 15.96 2.58
N GLN A 110 -6.84 15.56 1.33
CA GLN A 110 -6.87 16.45 0.17
C GLN A 110 -8.26 17.04 -0.10
N ARG A 111 -9.33 16.26 0.09
CA ARG A 111 -10.71 16.77 -0.04
C ARG A 111 -11.02 17.82 1.02
N HIS A 112 -10.61 17.58 2.27
CA HIS A 112 -10.82 18.53 3.36
C HIS A 112 -10.06 19.84 3.15
N THR A 113 -8.81 19.77 2.68
CA THR A 113 -8.07 21.00 2.31
C THR A 113 -8.72 21.71 1.13
N GLY A 114 -9.25 20.96 0.16
CA GLY A 114 -10.00 21.52 -0.98
C GLY A 114 -11.24 22.30 -0.54
N THR A 115 -12.01 21.79 0.41
CA THR A 115 -13.20 22.51 0.93
C THR A 115 -12.80 23.75 1.72
N GLN A 116 -11.79 23.65 2.59
CA GLN A 116 -11.28 24.77 3.37
C GLN A 116 -10.73 25.90 2.49
N THR A 117 -10.00 25.57 1.43
CA THR A 117 -9.49 26.59 0.49
C THR A 117 -10.61 27.28 -0.29
N CYS A 118 -11.69 26.57 -0.63
CA CYS A 118 -12.88 27.18 -1.24
C CYS A 118 -13.58 28.14 -0.27
N GLU A 119 -13.78 27.74 0.99
CA GLU A 119 -14.37 28.57 2.04
C GLU A 119 -13.56 29.85 2.26
N ILE A 120 -12.24 29.73 2.44
CA ILE A 120 -11.34 30.88 2.61
C ILE A 120 -11.38 31.80 1.37
N THR A 121 -11.46 31.24 0.17
CA THR A 121 -11.53 32.04 -1.06
C THR A 121 -12.82 32.84 -1.14
N GLU A 122 -13.94 32.26 -0.72
CA GLU A 122 -15.23 32.97 -0.65
C GLU A 122 -15.23 34.05 0.43
N GLU A 123 -14.67 33.78 1.62
CA GLU A 123 -14.50 34.79 2.66
C GLU A 123 -13.64 35.96 2.19
N LEU A 124 -12.54 35.69 1.48
CA LEU A 124 -11.69 36.73 0.88
C LEU A 124 -12.42 37.57 -0.17
N LYS A 125 -13.28 36.96 -1.01
CA LYS A 125 -14.11 37.69 -1.97
C LYS A 125 -15.11 38.60 -1.26
N MET A 126 -15.77 38.09 -0.23
CA MET A 126 -16.74 38.86 0.57
C MET A 126 -16.07 40.02 1.31
N MET A 127 -14.88 39.80 1.86
CA MET A 127 -14.08 40.83 2.51
C MET A 127 -13.65 41.92 1.53
N LYS A 128 -13.20 41.56 0.31
CA LYS A 128 -12.88 42.54 -0.75
C LYS A 128 -14.11 43.37 -1.15
N LEU A 129 -15.28 42.75 -1.31
CA LEU A 129 -16.52 43.46 -1.63
C LEU A 129 -16.92 44.45 -0.53
N ASN A 130 -16.76 44.06 0.73
CA ASN A 130 -17.03 44.93 1.87
C ASN A 130 -16.05 46.11 1.93
N MET A 131 -14.76 45.89 1.67
CA MET A 131 -13.75 46.95 1.60
C MET A 131 -14.08 47.96 0.49
N LEU A 132 -14.38 47.50 -0.72
CA LEU A 132 -14.81 48.36 -1.84
C LEU A 132 -16.09 49.15 -1.49
N ARG A 133 -17.01 48.55 -0.74
CA ARG A 133 -18.22 49.24 -0.27
C ARG A 133 -17.89 50.30 0.77
N MET A 134 -16.92 50.09 1.66
CA MET A 134 -16.45 51.09 2.61
C MET A 134 -15.73 52.25 1.89
N GLU A 135 -14.85 51.95 0.93
CA GLU A 135 -14.15 52.97 0.13
C GLU A 135 -15.14 53.88 -0.60
N ARG A 136 -16.18 53.34 -1.23
CA ARG A 136 -17.23 54.15 -1.89
C ARG A 136 -17.95 55.08 -0.91
N LYS A 137 -18.27 54.60 0.29
CA LYS A 137 -18.92 55.43 1.32
C LYS A 137 -18.03 56.58 1.77
N LEU A 138 -16.72 56.35 1.89
CA LEU A 138 -15.76 57.40 2.25
C LEU A 138 -15.65 58.47 1.15
N VAL A 139 -15.67 58.08 -0.12
CA VAL A 139 -15.67 59.02 -1.26
C VAL A 139 -16.94 59.86 -1.33
N THR A 140 -18.07 59.37 -0.82
CA THR A 140 -19.35 60.12 -0.87
C THR A 140 -19.48 61.13 0.28
N ILE A 141 -18.61 61.08 1.28
CA ILE A 141 -18.61 61.97 2.46
C ILE A 141 -17.69 63.19 2.25
N ASN A 142 -16.88 63.18 1.18
CA ASN A 142 -16.02 64.29 0.77
C ASN A 142 -16.63 65.04 -0.42
#